data_AF-A0A8C7S8B0-F1
#
_entry.id   AF-A0A8C7S8B0-F1
#
_cell.length_a   1.000
_cell.length_b   1.000
_cell.length_c   1.000
_cell.angle_alpha   90.00
_cell.angle_beta   90.00
_cell.angle_gamma   90.00
#
_symmetry.space_group_name_H-M   'P 1'
#
loop_
_entity.id
_entity.type
_entity.pdbx_description
1 polymer ?
#
loop_
_entity_poly.entity_id
_entity_poly.type
_entity_poly.pdbx_seq_one_letter_code
_entity_poly.pdbx_strand_id
1 'polypeptide(L)'
;MTGSMMGATVEQFNHAKSQMGTLKEDPGNEAKLKIYALFKQATQGPCNTPKPGMLDFVGKAKWDAWKSLGSVSQEDARQQYVDLIDSLLAAEGPAVAAQPTGSAATFDTLLVSTEDNITTIRLNRPQKKNAITVEMYNEVIKALEQAGKDDSVITVITGSGDFYCSGNDLTNFTKIPEGGIEQMAKDAGELLREFVKAFIDFPKPLVAVVNGPAVGVSVTLLGLFEIVYATERATFHTPFSQLGQSPEGCSSYTFPKIMGNAKASEMLLFNKKLSAVQACAQGLVTEVFPDSSFQTEVATRLKAYAKLPRNIVFFPTYTCGCISRPTFKFSASLLEIQRNQPRPQKKIVDLHKSGSSLGAISKHLKVPRSSVQTIVRKYKHCGTTQPLYCSGRRCVLSPRDERNLV
;
A
#
# COMPACT_ATOMS: atom_id res chain seq x y z
N MET A 1 -22.45 56.38 7.24
CA MET A 1 -21.14 55.74 7.45
C MET A 1 -21.15 54.45 6.66
N THR A 2 -20.54 54.48 5.48
CA THR A 2 -20.49 53.38 4.51
C THR A 2 -19.50 52.32 4.98
N GLY A 3 -19.98 51.12 5.26
CA GLY A 3 -19.14 49.96 5.56
C GLY A 3 -18.35 49.55 4.33
N SER A 4 -17.03 49.66 4.42
CA SER A 4 -16.09 49.21 3.38
C SER A 4 -16.21 47.68 3.25
N MET A 5 -16.72 47.19 2.12
CA MET A 5 -16.59 45.77 1.75
C MET A 5 -15.10 45.50 1.53
N MET A 6 -14.45 44.79 2.45
CA MET A 6 -13.08 44.31 2.24
C MET A 6 -13.11 43.17 1.23
N GLY A 7 -12.42 43.33 0.10
CA GLY A 7 -12.23 42.25 -0.88
C GLY A 7 -11.43 41.09 -0.31
N ALA A 8 -11.52 39.91 -0.96
CA ALA A 8 -10.86 38.69 -0.53
C ALA A 8 -9.36 38.88 -0.26
N THR A 9 -8.90 38.41 0.89
CA THR A 9 -7.49 38.46 1.27
C THR A 9 -6.65 37.53 0.39
N VAL A 10 -5.34 37.77 0.35
CA VAL A 10 -4.38 36.90 -0.36
C VAL A 10 -4.42 35.46 0.17
N GLU A 11 -4.72 35.28 1.45
CA GLU A 11 -4.87 33.97 2.09
C GLU A 11 -6.11 33.22 1.57
N GLN A 12 -7.25 33.91 1.46
CA GLN A 12 -8.48 33.34 0.89
C GLN A 12 -8.29 32.97 -0.59
N PHE A 13 -7.60 33.80 -1.36
CA PHE A 13 -7.25 33.49 -2.74
C PHE A 13 -6.33 32.26 -2.86
N ASN A 14 -5.33 32.13 -2.00
CA ASN A 14 -4.44 30.96 -1.97
C ASN A 14 -5.17 29.69 -1.53
N HIS A 15 -6.12 29.82 -0.61
CA HIS A 15 -6.98 28.71 -0.19
C HIS A 15 -7.86 28.23 -1.36
N ALA A 16 -8.58 29.13 -2.04
CA ALA A 16 -9.39 28.80 -3.21
C ALA A 16 -8.56 28.16 -4.33
N LYS A 17 -7.32 28.62 -4.54
CA LYS A 17 -6.39 28.01 -5.50
C LYS A 17 -6.08 26.55 -5.16
N SER A 18 -5.93 26.24 -3.86
CA SER A 18 -5.70 24.86 -3.42
C SER A 18 -6.94 23.97 -3.61
N GLN A 19 -8.15 24.53 -3.39
CA GLN A 19 -9.41 23.82 -3.56
C GLN A 19 -9.78 23.59 -5.03
N MET A 20 -9.40 24.49 -5.94
CA MET A 20 -9.57 24.27 -7.39
C MET A 20 -8.90 22.96 -7.85
N GLY A 21 -7.77 22.58 -7.24
CA GLY A 21 -7.08 21.32 -7.53
C GLY A 21 -7.78 20.07 -6.99
N THR A 22 -8.87 20.24 -6.24
CA THR A 22 -9.65 19.17 -5.61
C THR A 22 -11.02 18.93 -6.27
N LEU A 23 -11.39 19.74 -7.27
CA LEU A 23 -12.60 19.55 -8.08
C LEU A 23 -12.56 18.17 -8.77
N LYS A 24 -13.64 17.41 -8.62
CA LYS A 24 -13.76 16.03 -9.12
C LYS A 24 -14.31 16.01 -10.55
N GLU A 25 -15.16 16.96 -10.89
CA GLU A 25 -15.73 17.08 -12.23
C GLU A 25 -15.05 18.18 -13.05
N ASP A 26 -15.00 18.00 -14.38
CA ASP A 26 -14.47 19.02 -15.28
C ASP A 26 -15.42 20.22 -15.33
N PRO A 27 -15.03 21.43 -14.87
CA PRO A 27 -15.92 22.59 -14.81
C PRO A 27 -16.29 23.15 -16.21
N GLY A 28 -15.80 22.55 -17.29
CA GLY A 28 -16.10 22.92 -18.66
C GLY A 28 -15.19 24.04 -19.18
N ASN A 29 -15.11 24.16 -20.50
CA ASN A 29 -14.17 25.07 -21.16
C ASN A 29 -14.42 26.55 -20.83
N GLU A 30 -15.68 26.96 -20.65
CA GLU A 30 -16.02 28.34 -20.31
C GLU A 30 -15.58 28.71 -18.89
N ALA A 31 -15.80 27.82 -17.90
CA ALA A 31 -15.35 28.04 -16.53
C ALA A 31 -13.82 28.05 -16.43
N LYS A 32 -13.13 27.13 -17.14
CA LYS A 32 -11.66 27.12 -17.21
C LYS A 32 -11.07 28.43 -17.74
N LEU A 33 -11.70 29.03 -18.75
CA LEU A 33 -11.28 30.31 -19.30
C LEU A 33 -11.51 31.47 -18.31
N LYS A 34 -12.65 31.47 -17.60
CA LYS A 34 -12.95 32.46 -16.55
C LYS A 34 -11.99 32.36 -15.36
N ILE A 35 -11.74 31.14 -14.87
CA ILE A 35 -10.77 30.85 -13.81
C ILE A 35 -9.37 31.34 -14.20
N TYR A 36 -8.94 31.05 -15.43
CA TYR A 36 -7.64 31.48 -15.93
C TYR A 36 -7.54 33.01 -16.00
N ALA A 37 -8.56 33.68 -16.54
CA ALA A 37 -8.59 35.13 -16.67
C ALA A 37 -8.52 35.82 -15.29
N LEU A 38 -9.35 35.39 -14.34
CA LEU A 38 -9.40 35.93 -12.98
C LEU A 38 -8.09 35.69 -12.22
N PHE A 39 -7.49 34.50 -12.35
CA PHE A 39 -6.18 34.19 -11.77
C PHE A 39 -5.07 35.11 -12.29
N LYS A 40 -5.05 35.36 -13.61
CA LYS A 40 -4.06 36.24 -14.24
C LYS A 40 -4.28 37.70 -13.85
N GLN A 41 -5.52 38.16 -13.79
CA GLN A 41 -5.86 39.50 -13.31
C GLN A 41 -5.47 39.70 -11.84
N ALA A 42 -5.76 38.73 -10.96
CA ALA A 42 -5.45 38.78 -9.53
C ALA A 42 -3.94 38.77 -9.19
N THR A 43 -3.12 38.18 -10.07
CA THR A 43 -1.67 38.03 -9.86
C THR A 43 -0.83 39.03 -10.64
N GLN A 44 -1.26 39.43 -11.84
CA GLN A 44 -0.48 40.25 -12.78
C GLN A 44 -1.17 41.56 -13.15
N GLY A 45 -2.43 41.76 -12.77
CA GLY A 45 -3.19 42.94 -13.15
C GLY A 45 -3.70 42.86 -14.60
N PRO A 46 -4.03 44.02 -15.22
CA PRO A 46 -4.57 44.08 -16.57
C PRO A 46 -3.70 43.37 -17.60
N CYS A 47 -4.33 42.81 -18.64
CA CYS A 47 -3.65 42.05 -19.68
C CYS A 47 -2.51 42.87 -20.32
N ASN A 48 -1.28 42.40 -20.12
CA ASN A 48 -0.05 43.08 -20.52
C ASN A 48 0.76 42.28 -21.57
N THR A 49 0.18 41.21 -22.11
CA THR A 49 0.84 40.34 -23.10
C THR A 49 0.36 40.64 -24.54
N PRO A 50 1.24 40.48 -25.54
CA PRO A 50 0.85 40.64 -26.94
C PRO A 50 -0.15 39.57 -27.37
N LYS A 51 -1.01 39.89 -28.34
CA LYS A 51 -2.03 38.97 -28.84
C LYS A 51 -1.39 37.74 -29.51
N PRO A 52 -1.75 36.51 -29.12
CA PRO A 52 -1.24 35.29 -29.73
C PRO A 52 -1.54 35.18 -31.23
N GLY A 53 -0.70 34.45 -31.97
CA GLY A 53 -0.81 34.27 -33.42
C GLY A 53 -2.04 33.46 -33.85
N MET A 54 -2.43 33.59 -35.13
CA MET A 54 -3.69 33.05 -35.68
C MET A 54 -3.84 31.52 -35.59
N LEU A 55 -2.74 30.78 -35.41
CA LEU A 55 -2.74 29.31 -35.29
C LEU A 55 -2.84 28.81 -33.84
N ASP A 56 -2.76 29.69 -32.84
CA ASP A 56 -2.87 29.34 -31.41
C ASP A 56 -4.28 29.66 -30.89
N PHE A 57 -5.23 28.77 -31.19
CA PHE A 57 -6.64 28.93 -30.84
C PHE A 57 -6.87 28.97 -29.31
N VAL A 58 -6.12 28.18 -28.54
CA VAL A 58 -6.26 28.10 -27.08
C VAL A 58 -5.63 29.32 -26.40
N GLY A 59 -4.44 29.73 -26.84
CA GLY A 59 -3.80 30.95 -26.36
C GLY A 59 -4.64 32.18 -26.68
N LYS A 60 -5.22 32.25 -27.88
CA LYS A 60 -6.15 33.33 -28.27
C LYS A 60 -7.37 33.37 -27.35
N ALA A 61 -8.03 32.25 -27.07
CA ALA A 61 -9.19 32.20 -26.18
C ALA A 61 -8.86 32.64 -24.74
N LYS A 62 -7.70 32.21 -24.21
CA LYS A 62 -7.18 32.64 -22.90
C LYS A 62 -6.87 34.13 -22.85
N TRP A 63 -6.28 34.66 -23.92
CA TRP A 63 -5.95 36.07 -24.04
C TRP A 63 -7.22 36.93 -24.17
N ASP A 64 -8.18 36.51 -25.00
CA ASP A 64 -9.47 37.19 -25.16
C ASP A 64 -10.26 37.21 -23.85
N ALA A 65 -10.25 36.11 -23.07
CA ALA A 65 -10.87 36.03 -21.75
C ALA A 65 -10.17 36.89 -20.68
N TRP A 66 -8.85 36.99 -20.69
CA TRP A 66 -8.12 37.88 -19.77
C TRP A 66 -8.32 39.35 -20.14
N LYS A 67 -8.35 39.67 -21.44
CA LYS A 67 -8.59 41.04 -21.93
C LYS A 67 -10.01 41.53 -21.65
N SER A 68 -11.02 40.65 -21.68
CA SER A 68 -12.41 41.04 -21.42
C SER A 68 -12.66 41.51 -19.98
N LEU A 69 -11.79 41.16 -19.02
CA LEU A 69 -11.84 41.67 -17.65
C LEU A 69 -11.45 43.16 -17.53
N GLY A 70 -10.81 43.74 -18.55
CA GLY A 70 -10.53 45.17 -18.62
C GLY A 70 -9.75 45.71 -17.40
N SER A 71 -10.34 46.70 -16.72
CA SER A 71 -9.74 47.42 -15.59
C SER A 71 -10.19 46.90 -14.21
N VAL A 72 -10.68 45.66 -14.10
CA VAL A 72 -11.01 45.05 -12.80
C VAL A 72 -9.77 45.08 -11.89
N SER A 73 -9.93 45.55 -10.65
CA SER A 73 -8.84 45.63 -9.70
C SER A 73 -8.34 44.25 -9.30
N GLN A 74 -7.10 44.14 -8.82
CA GLN A 74 -6.57 42.85 -8.38
C GLN A 74 -7.34 42.27 -7.20
N GLU A 75 -7.92 43.12 -6.34
CA GLU A 75 -8.70 42.71 -5.18
C GLU A 75 -10.07 42.17 -5.60
N ASP A 76 -10.76 42.85 -6.51
CA ASP A 76 -12.04 42.39 -7.06
C ASP A 76 -11.86 41.10 -7.86
N ALA A 77 -10.75 40.95 -8.59
CA ALA A 77 -10.42 39.72 -9.30
C ALA A 77 -10.19 38.53 -8.34
N ARG A 78 -9.60 38.77 -7.16
CA ARG A 78 -9.45 37.74 -6.12
C ARG A 78 -10.79 37.34 -5.55
N GLN A 79 -11.67 38.30 -5.26
CA GLN A 79 -13.00 38.02 -4.75
C GLN A 79 -13.81 37.19 -5.75
N GLN A 80 -13.87 37.63 -7.02
CA GLN A 80 -14.57 36.90 -8.08
C GLN A 80 -13.98 35.50 -8.33
N TYR A 81 -12.68 35.33 -8.13
CA TYR A 81 -12.04 34.02 -8.21
C TYR A 81 -12.50 33.10 -7.07
N VAL A 82 -12.51 33.60 -5.82
CA VAL A 82 -12.98 32.84 -4.65
C VAL A 82 -14.45 32.45 -4.84
N ASP A 83 -15.32 33.40 -5.18
CA ASP A 83 -16.75 33.16 -5.37
C ASP A 83 -17.03 32.12 -6.47
N LEU A 84 -16.25 32.15 -7.56
CA LEU A 84 -16.39 31.19 -8.65
C LEU A 84 -15.98 29.78 -8.22
N ILE A 85 -14.88 29.64 -7.46
CA ILE A 85 -14.44 28.33 -6.96
C ILE A 85 -15.43 27.78 -5.94
N ASP A 86 -15.93 28.61 -5.01
CA ASP A 86 -16.92 28.21 -4.03
C ASP A 86 -18.24 27.77 -4.68
N SER A 87 -18.66 28.48 -5.74
CA SER A 87 -19.85 28.10 -6.54
C SER A 87 -19.65 26.76 -7.24
N LEU A 88 -18.47 26.50 -7.81
CA LEU A 88 -18.16 25.22 -8.45
C LEU A 88 -18.12 24.07 -7.43
N LEU A 89 -17.56 24.30 -6.24
CA LEU A 89 -17.55 23.31 -5.16
C LEU A 89 -18.96 23.06 -4.60
N ALA A 90 -19.80 24.10 -4.51
CA ALA A 90 -21.19 23.96 -4.09
C ALA A 90 -22.05 23.22 -5.12
N ALA A 91 -21.76 23.40 -6.41
CA ALA A 91 -22.43 22.70 -7.51
C ALA A 91 -22.10 21.19 -7.58
N GLU A 92 -20.96 20.76 -7.01
CA GLU A 92 -20.62 19.31 -6.87
C GLU A 92 -21.52 18.58 -5.84
N GLY A 93 -22.39 19.30 -5.11
CA GLY A 93 -23.27 18.75 -4.08
C GLY A 93 -22.49 18.26 -2.85
N PRO A 94 -23.12 18.14 -1.67
CA PRO A 94 -22.41 17.68 -0.50
C PRO A 94 -22.04 16.20 -0.68
N ALA A 95 -20.76 15.94 -0.94
CA ALA A 95 -20.14 14.69 -0.53
C ALA A 95 -20.48 14.50 0.94
N VAL A 96 -21.13 13.39 1.29
CA VAL A 96 -21.53 13.05 2.66
C VAL A 96 -20.30 13.13 3.56
N ALA A 97 -20.10 14.30 4.16
CA ALA A 97 -19.21 14.50 5.28
C ALA A 97 -19.95 13.94 6.49
N ALA A 98 -19.82 12.64 6.71
CA ALA A 98 -20.09 12.06 8.01
C ALA A 98 -19.17 12.77 9.01
N GLN A 99 -19.75 13.60 9.88
CA GLN A 99 -19.04 14.06 11.07
C GLN A 99 -18.71 12.83 11.92
N PRO A 100 -17.49 12.71 12.46
CA PRO A 100 -17.10 11.55 13.23
C PRO A 100 -17.77 11.61 14.61
N THR A 101 -18.84 10.86 14.79
CA THR A 101 -19.28 10.43 16.13
C THR A 101 -18.49 9.18 16.50
N GLY A 102 -17.39 9.36 17.21
CA GLY A 102 -16.61 8.25 17.74
C GLY A 102 -15.19 8.67 18.08
N SER A 103 -14.95 8.89 19.37
CA SER A 103 -13.63 9.13 19.96
C SER A 103 -12.59 8.11 19.49
N ALA A 104 -11.57 8.54 18.74
CA ALA A 104 -10.35 7.78 18.48
C ALA A 104 -9.21 8.73 18.09
N ALA A 105 -7.98 8.33 18.39
CA ALA A 105 -6.76 9.13 18.27
C ALA A 105 -6.61 9.82 16.90
N THR A 106 -6.17 11.08 16.90
CA THR A 106 -5.80 11.80 15.68
C THR A 106 -4.60 11.10 15.04
N PHE A 107 -4.76 10.64 13.80
CA PHE A 107 -3.67 10.14 12.96
C PHE A 107 -3.21 11.24 12.02
N ASP A 108 -1.91 11.36 11.80
CA ASP A 108 -1.31 12.38 10.96
C ASP A 108 -1.26 11.93 9.49
N THR A 109 -1.09 10.62 9.24
CA THR A 109 -0.92 10.07 7.90
C THR A 109 -2.12 9.24 7.41
N LEU A 110 -3.12 9.03 8.27
CA LEU A 110 -4.32 8.24 7.98
C LEU A 110 -5.60 9.05 8.21
N LEU A 111 -6.65 8.68 7.49
CA LEU A 111 -8.03 9.04 7.84
C LEU A 111 -8.77 7.77 8.22
N VAL A 112 -9.29 7.72 9.44
CA VAL A 112 -10.04 6.57 9.95
C VAL A 112 -11.48 7.01 10.24
N SER A 113 -12.45 6.28 9.69
CA SER A 113 -13.88 6.55 9.91
C SER A 113 -14.65 5.25 10.07
N THR A 114 -15.64 5.25 10.96
CA THR A 114 -16.53 4.11 11.16
C THR A 114 -17.96 4.53 10.89
N GLU A 115 -18.59 3.91 9.89
CA GLU A 115 -19.97 4.17 9.49
C GLU A 115 -20.60 2.89 8.92
N ASP A 116 -21.91 2.71 9.06
CA ASP A 116 -22.64 1.55 8.52
C ASP A 116 -22.02 0.17 8.87
N ASN A 117 -21.48 0.03 10.10
CA ASN A 117 -20.72 -1.14 10.56
C ASN A 117 -19.45 -1.45 9.75
N ILE A 118 -18.85 -0.44 9.11
CA ILE A 118 -17.61 -0.55 8.35
C ILE A 118 -16.61 0.45 8.91
N THR A 119 -15.44 -0.03 9.33
CA THR A 119 -14.31 0.85 9.65
C THR A 119 -13.41 0.97 8.44
N THR A 120 -13.24 2.18 7.92
CA THR A 120 -12.38 2.49 6.78
C THR A 120 -11.10 3.15 7.26
N ILE A 121 -9.96 2.52 6.98
CA ILE A 121 -8.62 3.07 7.17
C ILE A 121 -8.13 3.55 5.80
N ARG A 122 -8.01 4.86 5.63
CA ARG A 122 -7.56 5.47 4.37
C ARG A 122 -6.16 6.04 4.53
N LEU A 123 -5.22 5.57 3.71
CA LEU A 123 -3.88 6.14 3.62
C LEU A 123 -3.96 7.55 3.04
N ASN A 124 -3.47 8.56 3.74
CA ASN A 124 -3.74 9.96 3.43
C ASN A 124 -2.46 10.81 3.25
N ARG A 125 -1.59 10.38 2.33
CA ARG A 125 -0.47 11.18 1.82
C ARG A 125 -0.50 11.24 0.28
N PRO A 126 -1.61 11.69 -0.35
CA PRO A 126 -1.78 11.64 -1.80
C PRO A 126 -0.67 12.39 -2.57
N GLN A 127 -0.16 13.49 -2.02
CA GLN A 127 0.96 14.27 -2.54
C GLN A 127 2.29 13.49 -2.62
N LYS A 128 2.40 12.39 -1.86
CA LYS A 128 3.51 11.43 -1.89
C LYS A 128 3.05 10.04 -2.36
N LYS A 129 1.92 9.96 -3.08
CA LYS A 129 1.35 8.70 -3.60
C LYS A 129 1.13 7.65 -2.50
N ASN A 130 0.80 8.11 -1.28
CA ASN A 130 0.64 7.29 -0.09
C ASN A 130 1.87 6.41 0.21
N ALA A 131 3.09 6.91 -0.04
CA ALA A 131 4.30 6.25 0.40
C ALA A 131 4.29 6.03 1.93
N ILE A 132 4.76 4.88 2.40
CA ILE A 132 4.68 4.47 3.80
C ILE A 132 5.94 4.91 4.55
N THR A 133 5.78 5.85 5.47
CA THR A 133 6.81 6.25 6.43
C THR A 133 6.82 5.32 7.64
N VAL A 134 7.88 5.37 8.45
CA VAL A 134 7.91 4.69 9.77
C VAL A 134 6.71 5.09 10.63
N GLU A 135 6.31 6.36 10.59
CA GLU A 135 5.12 6.85 11.26
C GLU A 135 3.85 6.17 10.75
N MET A 136 3.63 6.13 9.42
CA MET A 136 2.47 5.47 8.84
C MET A 136 2.41 3.97 9.17
N TYR A 137 3.55 3.28 9.22
CA TYR A 137 3.60 1.88 9.71
C TYR A 137 2.99 1.76 11.11
N ASN A 138 3.44 2.58 12.05
CA ASN A 138 2.95 2.58 13.42
C ASN A 138 1.47 3.00 13.51
N GLU A 139 1.05 3.97 12.72
CA GLU A 139 -0.35 4.41 12.67
C GLU A 139 -1.27 3.32 12.14
N VAL A 140 -0.88 2.60 11.09
CA VAL A 140 -1.70 1.50 10.55
C VAL A 140 -1.81 0.35 11.55
N ILE A 141 -0.72 0.01 12.26
CA ILE A 141 -0.77 -0.98 13.35
C ILE A 141 -1.80 -0.55 14.40
N LYS A 142 -1.69 0.68 14.90
CA LYS A 142 -2.63 1.23 15.89
C LYS A 142 -4.07 1.29 15.37
N ALA A 143 -4.27 1.68 14.12
CA ALA A 143 -5.58 1.75 13.49
C ALA A 143 -6.21 0.36 13.35
N LEU A 144 -5.44 -0.66 12.97
CA LEU A 144 -5.89 -2.06 12.94
C LEU A 144 -6.19 -2.59 14.35
N GLU A 145 -5.39 -2.24 15.36
CA GLU A 145 -5.67 -2.63 16.75
C GLU A 145 -6.96 -2.00 17.28
N GLN A 146 -7.21 -0.73 16.96
CA GLN A 146 -8.45 -0.03 17.32
C GLN A 146 -9.64 -0.61 16.56
N ALA A 147 -9.50 -0.77 15.23
CA ALA A 147 -10.53 -1.36 14.40
C ALA A 147 -10.86 -2.79 14.85
N GLY A 148 -9.89 -3.57 15.30
CA GLY A 148 -10.10 -4.93 15.79
C GLY A 148 -10.94 -5.00 17.07
N LYS A 149 -11.03 -3.91 17.84
CA LYS A 149 -11.79 -3.80 19.09
C LYS A 149 -13.13 -3.07 18.93
N ASP A 150 -13.33 -2.37 17.82
CA ASP A 150 -14.57 -1.64 17.56
C ASP A 150 -15.72 -2.57 17.13
N ASP A 151 -16.93 -2.00 17.12
CA ASP A 151 -18.19 -2.69 16.80
C ASP A 151 -18.45 -2.90 15.29
N SER A 152 -17.56 -2.45 14.40
CA SER A 152 -17.71 -2.66 12.96
C SER A 152 -17.65 -4.15 12.61
N VAL A 153 -18.38 -4.55 11.58
CA VAL A 153 -18.40 -5.92 11.06
C VAL A 153 -17.21 -6.15 10.13
N ILE A 154 -16.81 -5.13 9.37
CA ILE A 154 -15.78 -5.22 8.33
C ILE A 154 -14.80 -4.06 8.49
N THR A 155 -13.52 -4.32 8.21
CA THR A 155 -12.52 -3.25 8.07
C THR A 155 -12.00 -3.17 6.65
N VAL A 156 -11.94 -1.95 6.13
CA VAL A 156 -11.53 -1.64 4.76
C VAL A 156 -10.25 -0.84 4.80
N ILE A 157 -9.31 -1.16 3.91
CA ILE A 157 -8.13 -0.33 3.67
C ILE A 157 -8.15 0.20 2.24
N THR A 158 -7.97 1.51 2.09
CA THR A 158 -7.93 2.20 0.78
C THR A 158 -6.94 3.38 0.80
N GLY A 159 -6.67 3.99 -0.35
CA GLY A 159 -5.81 5.17 -0.47
C GLY A 159 -6.59 6.45 -0.83
N SER A 160 -6.12 7.60 -0.35
CA SER A 160 -6.54 8.91 -0.84
C SER A 160 -5.85 9.24 -2.18
N GLY A 161 -6.58 9.90 -3.09
CA GLY A 161 -6.07 10.38 -4.36
C GLY A 161 -5.90 9.28 -5.43
N ASP A 162 -4.95 9.48 -6.33
CA ASP A 162 -4.80 8.64 -7.54
C ASP A 162 -4.06 7.32 -7.30
N PHE A 163 -3.38 7.18 -6.16
CA PHE A 163 -2.62 5.98 -5.80
C PHE A 163 -3.29 5.25 -4.64
N TYR A 164 -3.23 3.93 -4.67
CA TYR A 164 -3.47 3.15 -3.47
C TYR A 164 -2.28 3.38 -2.52
N CYS A 165 -1.08 2.98 -2.96
CA CYS A 165 0.17 3.18 -2.22
C CYS A 165 1.40 2.91 -3.09
N SER A 166 2.41 3.79 -3.06
CA SER A 166 3.67 3.62 -3.80
C SER A 166 4.75 2.81 -3.08
N GLY A 167 4.42 2.19 -1.94
CA GLY A 167 5.34 1.37 -1.15
C GLY A 167 6.11 2.19 -0.11
N ASN A 168 7.28 1.71 0.31
CA ASN A 168 8.10 2.39 1.31
C ASN A 168 8.54 3.79 0.87
N ASP A 169 8.42 4.76 1.76
CA ASP A 169 9.01 6.09 1.55
C ASP A 169 10.53 5.98 1.61
N LEU A 170 11.22 6.46 0.57
CA LEU A 170 12.68 6.35 0.46
C LEU A 170 13.40 7.14 1.55
N THR A 171 12.74 8.15 2.14
CA THR A 171 13.30 8.90 3.27
C THR A 171 13.49 8.06 4.53
N ASN A 172 12.83 6.90 4.63
CA ASN A 172 13.04 5.96 5.74
C ASN A 172 14.49 5.44 5.78
N PHE A 173 15.19 5.46 4.63
CA PHE A 173 16.53 4.91 4.49
C PHE A 173 17.65 5.97 4.50
N THR A 174 17.31 7.26 4.67
CA THR A 174 18.30 8.35 4.57
C THR A 174 18.97 8.71 5.90
N LYS A 175 18.43 8.29 7.04
CA LYS A 175 18.94 8.63 8.38
C LYS A 175 19.58 7.41 9.03
N ILE A 176 20.92 7.30 8.97
CA ILE A 176 21.65 6.20 9.60
C ILE A 176 21.69 6.44 11.13
N PRO A 177 21.15 5.54 11.96
CA PRO A 177 21.21 5.66 13.41
C PRO A 177 22.65 5.45 13.92
N GLU A 178 22.93 5.83 15.17
CA GLU A 178 24.26 5.68 15.78
C GLU A 178 24.77 4.22 15.76
N GLY A 179 23.85 3.25 15.86
CA GLY A 179 24.13 1.81 15.72
C GLY A 179 24.44 1.34 14.29
N GLY A 180 24.53 2.26 13.32
CA GLY A 180 24.88 1.97 11.93
C GLY A 180 23.78 1.27 11.13
N ILE A 181 24.17 0.76 9.97
CA ILE A 181 23.27 0.13 8.99
C ILE A 181 22.67 -1.18 9.52
N GLU A 182 23.42 -1.94 10.32
CA GLU A 182 22.95 -3.22 10.86
C GLU A 182 21.79 -3.03 11.85
N GLN A 183 21.89 -2.05 12.74
CA GLN A 183 20.80 -1.73 13.67
C GLN A 183 19.58 -1.20 12.92
N MET A 184 19.76 -0.31 11.93
CA MET A 184 18.65 0.14 11.07
C MET A 184 17.93 -1.03 10.41
N ALA A 185 18.67 -1.99 9.84
CA ALA A 185 18.10 -3.14 9.17
C ALA A 185 17.32 -4.05 10.15
N LYS A 186 17.82 -4.19 11.38
CA LYS A 186 17.15 -4.93 12.45
C LYS A 186 15.84 -4.24 12.85
N ASP A 187 15.87 -2.95 13.13
CA ASP A 187 14.70 -2.16 13.55
C ASP A 187 13.63 -2.15 12.45
N ALA A 188 14.03 -1.97 11.19
CA ALA A 188 13.12 -2.04 10.05
C ALA A 188 12.51 -3.44 9.89
N GLY A 189 13.29 -4.50 10.14
CA GLY A 189 12.82 -5.88 10.12
C GLY A 189 11.81 -6.17 11.24
N GLU A 190 12.04 -5.65 12.44
CA GLU A 190 11.12 -5.79 13.59
C GLU A 190 9.82 -5.02 13.35
N LEU A 191 9.89 -3.77 12.88
CA LEU A 191 8.72 -2.97 12.54
C LEU A 191 7.87 -3.61 11.45
N LEU A 192 8.50 -4.10 10.37
CA LEU A 192 7.81 -4.80 9.30
C LEU A 192 7.13 -6.08 9.81
N ARG A 193 7.76 -6.79 10.76
CA ARG A 193 7.20 -7.99 11.38
C ARG A 193 5.95 -7.65 12.19
N GLU A 194 6.00 -6.61 13.02
CA GLU A 194 4.85 -6.13 13.79
C GLU A 194 3.71 -5.67 12.88
N PHE A 195 4.06 -4.92 11.83
CA PHE A 195 3.12 -4.49 10.81
C PHE A 195 2.40 -5.68 10.17
N VAL A 196 3.14 -6.65 9.62
CA VAL A 196 2.56 -7.84 8.99
C VAL A 196 1.74 -8.67 9.99
N LYS A 197 2.21 -8.78 11.24
CA LYS A 197 1.49 -9.47 12.32
C LYS A 197 0.12 -8.83 12.57
N ALA A 198 -0.01 -7.51 12.52
CA ALA A 198 -1.28 -6.81 12.70
C ALA A 198 -2.34 -7.27 11.68
N PHE A 199 -1.95 -7.49 10.41
CA PHE A 199 -2.86 -8.04 9.39
C PHE A 199 -3.23 -9.50 9.66
N ILE A 200 -2.24 -10.33 10.02
CA ILE A 200 -2.44 -11.78 10.24
C ILE A 200 -3.34 -12.05 11.44
N ASP A 201 -3.20 -11.27 12.52
CA ASP A 201 -3.95 -11.44 13.76
C ASP A 201 -5.26 -10.66 13.81
N PHE A 202 -5.57 -9.88 12.76
CA PHE A 202 -6.76 -9.04 12.73
C PHE A 202 -8.05 -9.87 12.86
N PRO A 203 -8.93 -9.62 13.85
CA PRO A 203 -10.01 -10.55 14.21
C PRO A 203 -11.26 -10.49 13.33
N LYS A 204 -11.31 -9.56 12.37
CA LYS A 204 -12.46 -9.32 11.49
C LYS A 204 -12.04 -9.44 10.02
N PRO A 205 -12.97 -9.57 9.06
CA PRO A 205 -12.61 -9.55 7.65
C PRO A 205 -11.99 -8.22 7.29
N LEU A 206 -10.88 -8.31 6.57
CA LEU A 206 -10.14 -7.20 6.03
C LEU A 206 -10.34 -7.17 4.52
N VAL A 207 -10.81 -6.03 4.00
CA VAL A 207 -11.04 -5.82 2.57
C VAL A 207 -10.11 -4.74 2.05
N ALA A 208 -9.37 -5.04 0.99
CA ALA A 208 -8.57 -4.06 0.27
C ALA A 208 -9.40 -3.43 -0.84
N VAL A 209 -9.50 -2.10 -0.84
CA VAL A 209 -10.13 -1.33 -1.91
C VAL A 209 -9.04 -0.53 -2.61
N VAL A 210 -8.49 -1.12 -3.67
CA VAL A 210 -7.32 -0.63 -4.41
C VAL A 210 -7.77 0.39 -5.45
N ASN A 211 -7.79 1.66 -5.05
CA ASN A 211 -8.23 2.81 -5.85
C ASN A 211 -7.22 3.29 -6.89
N GLY A 212 -6.14 2.56 -7.16
CA GLY A 212 -5.13 3.01 -8.12
C GLY A 212 -3.87 2.16 -8.08
N PRO A 213 -2.74 2.65 -8.63
CA PRO A 213 -1.49 1.91 -8.59
C PRO A 213 -1.04 1.57 -7.16
N ALA A 214 -0.57 0.34 -6.99
CA ALA A 214 -0.05 -0.24 -5.76
C ALA A 214 1.37 -0.79 -5.99
N VAL A 215 2.29 -0.52 -5.07
CA VAL A 215 3.71 -0.92 -5.19
C VAL A 215 4.27 -1.46 -3.87
N GLY A 216 5.16 -2.45 -3.97
CA GLY A 216 5.97 -2.96 -2.87
C GLY A 216 5.14 -3.62 -1.76
N VAL A 217 5.42 -3.25 -0.51
CA VAL A 217 4.74 -3.81 0.68
C VAL A 217 3.21 -3.73 0.61
N SER A 218 2.66 -2.69 -0.02
CA SER A 218 1.20 -2.54 -0.16
C SER A 218 0.57 -3.59 -1.07
N VAL A 219 1.36 -4.15 -2.00
CA VAL A 219 0.94 -5.23 -2.89
C VAL A 219 1.15 -6.58 -2.23
N THR A 220 2.28 -6.78 -1.53
CA THR A 220 2.58 -8.07 -0.90
C THR A 220 1.59 -8.43 0.20
N LEU A 221 1.09 -7.43 0.92
CA LEU A 221 0.05 -7.61 1.93
C LEU A 221 -1.30 -8.06 1.37
N LEU A 222 -1.59 -7.83 0.08
CA LEU A 222 -2.91 -8.18 -0.50
C LEU A 222 -3.24 -9.66 -0.35
N GLY A 223 -2.23 -10.53 -0.28
CA GLY A 223 -2.43 -11.96 -0.01
C GLY A 223 -2.88 -12.30 1.41
N LEU A 224 -3.01 -11.31 2.29
CA LEU A 224 -3.51 -11.43 3.66
C LEU A 224 -4.93 -10.88 3.85
N PHE A 225 -5.53 -10.31 2.80
CA PHE A 225 -6.90 -9.81 2.83
C PHE A 225 -7.87 -10.91 2.40
N GLU A 226 -9.09 -10.88 2.95
CA GLU A 226 -10.16 -11.78 2.53
C GLU A 226 -10.71 -11.43 1.15
N ILE A 227 -10.80 -10.13 0.83
CA ILE A 227 -11.29 -9.63 -0.46
C ILE A 227 -10.38 -8.50 -0.93
N VAL A 228 -10.07 -8.51 -2.23
CA VAL A 228 -9.33 -7.43 -2.89
C VAL A 228 -10.15 -6.93 -4.07
N TYR A 229 -10.67 -5.71 -3.96
CA TYR A 229 -11.33 -5.02 -5.06
C TYR A 229 -10.42 -3.96 -5.65
N ALA A 230 -10.44 -3.82 -6.97
CA ALA A 230 -9.57 -2.87 -7.66
C ALA A 230 -10.32 -2.10 -8.75
N THR A 231 -9.96 -0.84 -8.95
CA THR A 231 -10.31 -0.11 -10.18
C THR A 231 -9.51 -0.67 -11.36
N GLU A 232 -10.06 -0.60 -12.57
CA GLU A 232 -9.41 -1.04 -13.82
C GLU A 232 -8.05 -0.39 -14.07
N ARG A 233 -7.86 0.86 -13.59
CA ARG A 233 -6.59 1.58 -13.69
C ARG A 233 -5.53 1.15 -12.66
N ALA A 234 -5.88 0.26 -11.73
CA ALA A 234 -4.95 -0.24 -10.74
C ALA A 234 -3.85 -1.09 -11.40
N THR A 235 -2.66 -1.00 -10.82
CA THR A 235 -1.52 -1.81 -11.25
C THR A 235 -0.75 -2.29 -10.04
N PHE A 236 -0.18 -3.49 -10.11
CA PHE A 236 0.46 -4.17 -8.99
C PHE A 236 1.91 -4.45 -9.34
N HIS A 237 2.84 -3.92 -8.55
CA HIS A 237 4.27 -4.05 -8.83
C HIS A 237 5.09 -4.28 -7.57
N THR A 238 6.01 -5.24 -7.62
CA THR A 238 6.90 -5.60 -6.50
C THR A 238 8.36 -5.56 -6.96
N PRO A 239 9.01 -4.37 -7.00
CA PRO A 239 10.34 -4.18 -7.60
C PRO A 239 11.52 -4.70 -6.74
N PHE A 240 11.39 -5.88 -6.12
CA PHE A 240 12.37 -6.42 -5.18
C PHE A 240 13.76 -6.59 -5.78
N SER A 241 13.88 -7.29 -6.91
CA SER A 241 15.19 -7.56 -7.52
C SER A 241 15.85 -6.29 -8.07
N GLN A 242 15.06 -5.29 -8.49
CA GLN A 242 15.57 -3.99 -8.91
C GLN A 242 16.15 -3.20 -7.74
N LEU A 243 15.55 -3.35 -6.55
CA LEU A 243 15.97 -2.69 -5.33
C LEU A 243 16.97 -3.52 -4.50
N GLY A 244 17.38 -4.70 -4.99
CA GLY A 244 18.28 -5.60 -4.25
C GLY A 244 17.66 -6.18 -2.98
N GLN A 245 16.33 -6.28 -2.91
CA GLN A 245 15.60 -6.75 -1.74
C GLN A 245 15.03 -8.16 -1.96
N SER A 246 14.79 -8.87 -0.86
CA SER A 246 14.02 -10.12 -0.87
C SER A 246 12.52 -9.84 -0.80
N PRO A 247 11.65 -10.71 -1.35
CA PRO A 247 10.21 -10.61 -1.14
C PRO A 247 9.83 -10.55 0.35
N GLU A 248 8.89 -9.67 0.66
CA GLU A 248 8.41 -9.39 2.03
C GLU A 248 6.89 -9.56 2.17
N GLY A 249 6.31 -9.21 3.32
CA GLY A 249 4.86 -9.24 3.53
C GLY A 249 4.24 -10.62 3.33
N CYS A 250 5.03 -11.67 3.55
CA CYS A 250 4.68 -13.07 3.32
C CYS A 250 4.36 -13.44 1.86
N SER A 251 4.65 -12.56 0.89
CA SER A 251 4.37 -12.78 -0.53
C SER A 251 5.06 -14.00 -1.14
N SER A 252 6.27 -14.35 -0.69
CA SER A 252 6.96 -15.57 -1.11
C SER A 252 6.23 -16.86 -0.70
N TYR A 253 5.30 -16.78 0.25
CA TYR A 253 4.45 -17.89 0.67
C TYR A 253 3.02 -17.78 0.11
N THR A 254 2.42 -16.59 0.18
CA THR A 254 1.02 -16.38 -0.22
C THR A 254 0.86 -16.39 -1.74
N PHE A 255 1.73 -15.71 -2.49
CA PHE A 255 1.55 -15.58 -3.93
C PHE A 255 1.66 -16.91 -4.67
N PRO A 256 2.62 -17.80 -4.40
CA PRO A 256 2.63 -19.12 -5.03
C PRO A 256 1.35 -19.94 -4.80
N LYS A 257 0.67 -19.75 -3.67
CA LYS A 257 -0.62 -20.41 -3.39
C LYS A 257 -1.79 -19.76 -4.12
N ILE A 258 -1.73 -18.46 -4.37
CA ILE A 258 -2.77 -17.69 -5.05
C ILE A 258 -2.68 -17.87 -6.58
N MET A 259 -1.49 -17.65 -7.17
CA MET A 259 -1.29 -17.56 -8.62
C MET A 259 -0.39 -18.66 -9.20
N GLY A 260 0.12 -19.56 -8.37
CA GLY A 260 1.09 -20.59 -8.77
C GLY A 260 2.54 -20.09 -8.81
N ASN A 261 3.49 -21.03 -8.73
CA ASN A 261 4.92 -20.74 -8.63
C ASN A 261 5.46 -19.89 -9.80
N ALA A 262 5.04 -20.16 -11.03
CA ALA A 262 5.57 -19.48 -12.21
C ALA A 262 5.18 -18.00 -12.24
N LYS A 263 3.89 -17.70 -11.97
CA LYS A 263 3.40 -16.32 -11.94
C LYS A 263 3.90 -15.54 -10.73
N ALA A 264 3.97 -16.20 -9.58
CA ALA A 264 4.62 -15.61 -8.41
C ALA A 264 6.09 -15.28 -8.70
N SER A 265 6.82 -16.14 -9.43
CA SER A 265 8.21 -15.87 -9.82
C SER A 265 8.33 -14.71 -10.80
N GLU A 266 7.45 -14.62 -11.81
CA GLU A 266 7.41 -13.46 -12.72
C GLU A 266 7.28 -12.15 -11.93
N MET A 267 6.36 -12.10 -10.96
CA MET A 267 6.09 -10.90 -10.18
C MET A 267 7.18 -10.60 -9.14
N LEU A 268 7.59 -11.58 -8.34
CA LEU A 268 8.48 -11.40 -7.18
C LEU A 268 9.97 -11.41 -7.54
N LEU A 269 10.39 -12.20 -8.52
CA LEU A 269 11.81 -12.33 -8.92
C LEU A 269 12.12 -11.49 -10.14
N PHE A 270 11.21 -11.43 -11.11
CA PHE A 270 11.41 -10.70 -12.37
C PHE A 270 10.72 -9.34 -12.40
N ASN A 271 10.16 -8.88 -11.26
CA ASN A 271 9.49 -7.59 -11.09
C ASN A 271 8.41 -7.33 -12.14
N LYS A 272 7.70 -8.36 -12.61
CA LYS A 272 6.63 -8.18 -13.57
C LYS A 272 5.51 -7.36 -12.94
N LYS A 273 5.24 -6.19 -13.52
CA LYS A 273 4.07 -5.37 -13.20
C LYS A 273 2.82 -6.00 -13.80
N LEU A 274 1.77 -6.15 -12.98
CA LEU A 274 0.47 -6.65 -13.40
C LEU A 274 -0.54 -5.51 -13.54
N SER A 275 -1.42 -5.59 -14.55
CA SER A 275 -2.65 -4.79 -14.59
C SER A 275 -3.71 -5.37 -13.64
N ALA A 276 -4.76 -4.60 -13.34
CA ALA A 276 -5.90 -5.07 -12.56
C ALA A 276 -6.51 -6.36 -13.12
N VAL A 277 -6.75 -6.41 -14.43
CA VAL A 277 -7.30 -7.59 -15.11
C VAL A 277 -6.38 -8.81 -14.97
N GLN A 278 -5.06 -8.63 -15.12
CA GLN A 278 -4.09 -9.72 -14.96
C GLN A 278 -4.00 -10.21 -13.52
N ALA A 279 -4.02 -9.30 -12.54
CA ALA A 279 -4.01 -9.64 -11.12
C ALA A 279 -5.29 -10.39 -10.73
N CYS A 280 -6.43 -10.03 -11.32
CA CYS A 280 -7.69 -10.73 -11.13
C CYS A 280 -7.67 -12.14 -11.74
N ALA A 281 -7.22 -12.26 -12.99
CA ALA A 281 -7.06 -13.56 -13.66
C ALA A 281 -6.08 -14.50 -12.94
N GLN A 282 -5.16 -13.94 -12.13
CA GLN A 282 -4.20 -14.67 -11.32
C GLN A 282 -4.67 -14.91 -9.88
N GLY A 283 -5.88 -14.47 -9.50
CA GLY A 283 -6.48 -14.69 -8.19
C GLY A 283 -6.02 -13.73 -7.08
N LEU A 284 -5.14 -12.77 -7.37
CA LEU A 284 -4.70 -11.77 -6.38
C LEU A 284 -5.77 -10.69 -6.14
N VAL A 285 -6.58 -10.40 -7.16
CA VAL A 285 -7.71 -9.47 -7.10
C VAL A 285 -9.00 -10.26 -7.27
N THR A 286 -9.97 -10.05 -6.39
CA THR A 286 -11.27 -10.73 -6.41
C THR A 286 -12.13 -10.25 -7.58
N GLU A 287 -12.21 -8.94 -7.78
CA GLU A 287 -13.02 -8.32 -8.83
C GLU A 287 -12.43 -6.97 -9.23
N VAL A 288 -12.59 -6.62 -10.51
CA VAL A 288 -12.13 -5.36 -11.10
C VAL A 288 -13.34 -4.57 -11.58
N PHE A 289 -13.36 -3.27 -11.27
CA PHE A 289 -14.46 -2.37 -11.59
C PHE A 289 -14.04 -1.26 -12.55
N PRO A 290 -14.95 -0.74 -13.39
CA PRO A 290 -14.72 0.49 -14.14
C PRO A 290 -14.40 1.65 -13.21
N ASP A 291 -13.48 2.54 -13.61
CA ASP A 291 -13.03 3.62 -12.72
C ASP A 291 -14.17 4.60 -12.36
N SER A 292 -15.10 4.83 -13.31
CA SER A 292 -16.25 5.72 -13.14
C SER A 292 -17.29 5.23 -12.13
N SER A 293 -17.42 3.92 -11.93
CA SER A 293 -18.40 3.34 -11.00
C SER A 293 -17.77 2.71 -9.75
N PHE A 294 -16.43 2.63 -9.69
CA PHE A 294 -15.68 1.89 -8.68
C PHE A 294 -16.12 2.17 -7.24
N GLN A 295 -16.16 3.44 -6.83
CA GLN A 295 -16.49 3.81 -5.45
C GLN A 295 -17.92 3.40 -5.07
N THR A 296 -18.88 3.70 -5.94
CA THR A 296 -20.30 3.43 -5.72
C THR A 296 -20.58 1.93 -5.66
N GLU A 297 -20.01 1.17 -6.59
CA GLU A 297 -20.20 -0.28 -6.67
C GLU A 297 -19.57 -1.03 -5.51
N VAL A 298 -18.35 -0.64 -5.11
CA VAL A 298 -17.67 -1.24 -3.97
C VAL A 298 -18.39 -0.90 -2.66
N ALA A 299 -18.79 0.37 -2.47
CA ALA A 299 -19.55 0.78 -1.29
C ALA A 299 -20.88 0.01 -1.16
N THR A 300 -21.58 -0.22 -2.29
CA THR A 300 -22.82 -0.99 -2.31
C THR A 300 -22.61 -2.43 -1.84
N ARG A 301 -21.57 -3.10 -2.34
CA ARG A 301 -21.21 -4.48 -1.92
C ARG A 301 -20.82 -4.54 -0.45
N LEU A 302 -19.96 -3.62 0.00
CA LEU A 302 -19.51 -3.56 1.40
C LEU A 302 -20.67 -3.34 2.36
N LYS A 303 -21.60 -2.42 2.05
CA LYS A 303 -22.80 -2.19 2.86
C LYS A 303 -23.72 -3.41 2.90
N ALA A 304 -23.77 -4.22 1.85
CA ALA A 304 -24.50 -5.48 1.87
C ALA A 304 -23.83 -6.49 2.82
N TYR A 305 -22.50 -6.62 2.77
CA TYR A 305 -21.76 -7.52 3.66
C TYR A 305 -21.82 -7.07 5.13
N ALA A 306 -21.81 -5.77 5.39
CA ALA A 306 -21.89 -5.21 6.75
C ALA A 306 -23.25 -5.43 7.44
N LYS A 307 -24.28 -5.83 6.68
CA LYS A 307 -25.59 -6.24 7.21
C LYS A 307 -25.65 -7.71 7.62
N LEU A 308 -24.64 -8.51 7.27
CA LEU A 308 -24.62 -9.92 7.64
C LEU A 308 -24.41 -10.07 9.16
N PRO A 309 -24.96 -11.14 9.77
CA PRO A 309 -24.77 -11.39 11.20
C PRO A 309 -23.29 -11.46 11.59
N ARG A 310 -22.90 -10.73 12.64
CA ARG A 310 -21.50 -10.66 13.12
C ARG A 310 -20.89 -12.04 13.36
N ASN A 311 -21.66 -12.98 13.88
CA ASN A 311 -21.22 -14.35 14.17
C ASN A 311 -20.92 -15.20 12.92
N ILE A 312 -21.52 -14.89 11.77
CA ILE A 312 -21.22 -15.55 10.49
C ILE A 312 -19.93 -14.98 9.89
N VAL A 313 -19.69 -13.69 10.14
CA VAL A 313 -18.47 -13.01 9.71
C VAL A 313 -17.28 -13.39 10.62
N PHE A 314 -17.57 -13.69 11.89
CA PHE A 314 -16.62 -14.24 12.87
C PHE A 314 -16.46 -15.76 12.79
N PHE A 315 -17.20 -16.44 11.88
CA PHE A 315 -16.91 -17.85 11.60
C PHE A 315 -15.43 -17.88 11.26
N PRO A 316 -14.63 -18.59 12.06
CA PRO A 316 -13.21 -18.38 12.00
C PRO A 316 -12.77 -18.67 10.57
N THR A 317 -11.88 -17.83 10.07
CA THR A 317 -11.12 -17.86 8.80
C THR A 317 -10.44 -19.23 8.54
N TYR A 318 -11.22 -20.30 8.62
CA TYR A 318 -10.86 -21.71 8.65
C TYR A 318 -11.57 -22.47 7.51
N THR A 319 -12.67 -21.96 6.96
CA THR A 319 -13.51 -22.69 5.99
C THR A 319 -13.34 -22.28 4.54
N CYS A 320 -12.87 -21.07 4.23
CA CYS A 320 -12.51 -20.71 2.85
C CYS A 320 -11.02 -20.95 2.66
N GLY A 321 -10.62 -21.75 1.66
CA GLY A 321 -9.24 -22.23 1.43
C GLY A 321 -8.13 -21.17 1.23
N CYS A 322 -8.40 -19.91 1.51
CA CYS A 322 -7.41 -18.87 1.73
C CYS A 322 -6.68 -19.17 3.04
N ILE A 323 -5.60 -19.97 2.94
CA ILE A 323 -4.53 -20.12 3.93
C ILE A 323 -5.06 -20.01 5.37
N SER A 324 -5.67 -21.08 5.88
CA SER A 324 -6.21 -21.09 7.24
C SER A 324 -5.18 -20.49 8.22
N ARG A 325 -5.55 -19.40 8.89
CA ARG A 325 -4.64 -18.63 9.77
C ARG A 325 -3.90 -19.46 10.83
N PRO A 326 -4.37 -20.64 11.31
CA PRO A 326 -3.56 -21.53 12.14
C PRO A 326 -2.38 -22.14 11.39
N THR A 327 -2.58 -22.52 10.13
CA THR A 327 -1.53 -23.04 9.23
C THR A 327 -0.55 -21.94 8.86
N PHE A 328 -1.02 -20.69 8.73
CA PHE A 328 -0.15 -19.53 8.57
C PHE A 328 0.66 -19.22 9.82
N LYS A 329 0.05 -19.24 11.03
CA LYS A 329 0.79 -19.09 12.30
C LYS A 329 1.85 -20.18 12.45
N PHE A 330 1.54 -21.42 12.08
CA PHE A 330 2.49 -22.52 12.11
C PHE A 330 3.60 -22.35 11.05
N SER A 331 3.26 -21.93 9.83
CA SER A 331 4.21 -21.74 8.73
C SER A 331 5.08 -20.49 8.88
N ALA A 332 4.55 -19.39 9.42
CA ALA A 332 5.27 -18.18 9.76
C ALA A 332 6.23 -18.44 10.92
N SER A 333 5.77 -19.17 11.97
CA SER A 333 6.66 -19.67 13.03
C SER A 333 7.77 -20.56 12.47
N LEU A 334 7.46 -21.46 11.52
CA LEU A 334 8.45 -22.31 10.84
C LEU A 334 9.45 -21.51 10.00
N LEU A 335 9.00 -20.49 9.26
CA LEU A 335 9.87 -19.59 8.50
C LEU A 335 10.74 -18.73 9.42
N GLU A 336 10.22 -18.31 10.57
CA GLU A 336 10.94 -17.53 11.59
C GLU A 336 11.95 -18.40 12.35
N ILE A 337 11.62 -19.67 12.62
CA ILE A 337 12.54 -20.71 13.09
C ILE A 337 13.63 -20.97 12.04
N GLN A 338 13.30 -21.00 10.76
CA GLN A 338 14.27 -21.19 9.67
C GLN A 338 15.21 -19.98 9.46
N ARG A 339 14.77 -18.76 9.80
CA ARG A 339 15.51 -17.51 9.58
C ARG A 339 16.37 -17.09 10.78
N ASN A 340 15.95 -17.36 12.02
CA ASN A 340 16.67 -16.98 13.25
C ASN A 340 17.51 -18.10 13.88
N GLN A 341 17.50 -19.31 13.34
CA GLN A 341 18.47 -20.34 13.71
C GLN A 341 19.59 -20.39 12.67
N PRO A 342 20.88 -20.38 13.06
CA PRO A 342 21.94 -20.79 12.14
C PRO A 342 21.55 -22.18 11.64
N ARG A 343 21.29 -22.30 10.33
CA ARG A 343 20.78 -23.54 9.71
C ARG A 343 21.54 -24.72 10.31
N PRO A 344 20.88 -25.77 10.86
CA PRO A 344 21.53 -26.81 11.66
C PRO A 344 22.79 -27.41 11.00
N GLN A 345 22.80 -27.44 9.67
CA GLN A 345 23.91 -27.86 8.83
C GLN A 345 25.19 -27.02 9.02
N LYS A 346 25.09 -25.69 9.14
CA LYS A 346 26.25 -24.80 9.35
C LYS A 346 26.88 -25.03 10.72
N LYS A 347 26.06 -25.10 11.79
CA LYS A 347 26.52 -25.45 13.15
C LYS A 347 27.22 -26.82 13.20
N ILE A 348 26.68 -27.83 12.51
CA ILE A 348 27.28 -29.17 12.44
C ILE A 348 28.67 -29.12 11.78
N VAL A 349 28.81 -28.36 10.68
CA VAL A 349 30.09 -28.22 9.98
C VAL A 349 31.10 -27.44 10.82
N ASP A 350 30.69 -26.35 11.46
CA ASP A 350 31.57 -25.51 12.28
C ASP A 350 32.09 -26.25 13.51
N LEU A 351 31.22 -27.00 14.20
CA LEU A 351 31.62 -27.86 15.34
C LEU A 351 32.54 -29.01 14.90
N HIS A 352 32.35 -29.54 13.68
CA HIS A 352 33.26 -30.57 13.16
C HIS A 352 34.63 -30.00 12.81
N LYS A 353 34.68 -28.79 12.22
CA LYS A 353 35.94 -28.07 11.96
C LYS A 353 36.70 -27.73 13.24
N SER A 354 35.98 -27.45 14.34
CA SER A 354 36.58 -27.19 15.65
C SER A 354 37.07 -28.46 16.37
N GLY A 355 37.07 -29.63 15.70
CA GLY A 355 37.60 -30.89 16.24
C GLY A 355 36.59 -31.75 17.00
N SER A 356 35.31 -31.37 17.05
CA SER A 356 34.30 -32.16 17.77
C SER A 356 33.99 -33.49 17.05
N SER A 357 33.91 -34.58 17.83
CA SER A 357 33.51 -35.88 17.28
C SER A 357 32.03 -35.88 16.85
N LEU A 358 31.68 -36.71 15.87
CA LEU A 358 30.29 -36.82 15.37
C LEU A 358 29.29 -37.17 16.50
N GLY A 359 29.73 -37.95 17.49
CA GLY A 359 28.93 -38.30 18.66
C GLY A 359 28.70 -37.10 19.60
N ALA A 360 29.72 -36.27 19.82
CA ALA A 360 29.60 -35.05 20.62
C ALA A 360 28.64 -34.04 19.97
N ILE A 361 28.74 -33.84 18.65
CA ILE A 361 27.86 -32.96 17.88
C ILE A 361 26.41 -33.47 17.93
N SER A 362 26.20 -34.77 17.72
CA SER A 362 24.89 -35.42 17.79
C SER A 362 24.23 -35.22 19.16
N LYS A 363 24.98 -35.39 20.25
CA LYS A 363 24.49 -35.19 21.62
C LYS A 363 24.20 -33.71 21.93
N HIS A 364 25.09 -32.81 21.49
CA HIS A 364 24.98 -31.37 21.75
C HIS A 364 23.80 -30.72 21.00
N LEU A 365 23.59 -31.10 19.73
CA LEU A 365 22.54 -30.54 18.87
C LEU A 365 21.24 -31.38 18.88
N LYS A 366 21.20 -32.50 19.64
CA LYS A 366 20.08 -33.44 19.70
C LYS A 366 19.61 -33.93 18.32
N VAL A 367 20.54 -34.22 17.42
CA VAL A 367 20.27 -34.74 16.06
C VAL A 367 20.83 -36.14 15.90
N PRO A 368 20.20 -37.03 15.11
CA PRO A 368 20.71 -38.38 14.88
C PRO A 368 22.14 -38.37 14.34
N ARG A 369 23.00 -39.24 14.86
CA ARG A 369 24.41 -39.35 14.44
C ARG A 369 24.57 -39.62 12.94
N SER A 370 23.62 -40.36 12.35
CA SER A 370 23.55 -40.62 10.90
C SER A 370 23.38 -39.34 10.08
N SER A 371 22.58 -38.40 10.57
CA SER A 371 22.33 -37.10 9.95
C SER A 371 23.59 -36.20 10.01
N VAL A 372 24.28 -36.17 11.16
CA VAL A 372 25.57 -35.47 11.34
C VAL A 372 26.62 -36.02 10.37
N GLN A 373 26.72 -37.36 10.29
CA GLN A 373 27.67 -38.04 9.39
C GLN A 373 27.39 -37.74 7.91
N THR A 374 26.12 -37.67 7.52
CA THR A 374 25.70 -37.35 6.14
C THR A 374 26.06 -35.92 5.76
N ILE A 375 25.82 -34.96 6.65
CA ILE A 375 26.13 -33.54 6.44
C ILE A 375 27.65 -33.32 6.35
N VAL A 376 28.43 -33.92 7.27
CA VAL A 376 29.90 -33.84 7.24
C VAL A 376 30.50 -34.49 5.99
N ARG A 377 29.94 -35.62 5.53
CA ARG A 377 30.37 -36.27 4.26
C ARG A 377 30.08 -35.39 3.04
N LYS A 378 28.89 -34.79 2.95
CA LYS A 378 28.54 -33.85 1.88
C LYS A 378 29.46 -32.62 1.88
N TYR A 379 29.79 -32.10 3.07
CA TYR A 379 30.74 -30.98 3.21
C TYR A 379 32.15 -31.35 2.71
N LYS A 380 32.68 -32.53 3.08
CA LYS A 380 34.01 -32.98 2.62
C LYS A 380 34.12 -33.13 1.10
N HIS A 381 33.04 -33.49 0.42
CA HIS A 381 33.04 -33.65 -1.04
C HIS A 381 32.85 -32.35 -1.83
N CYS A 382 32.13 -31.36 -1.29
CA CYS A 382 31.76 -30.16 -2.05
C CYS A 382 32.50 -28.88 -1.62
N GLY A 383 33.31 -28.91 -0.55
CA GLY A 383 34.15 -27.78 -0.12
C GLY A 383 33.39 -26.50 0.29
N THR A 384 32.06 -26.49 0.23
CA THR A 384 31.21 -25.31 0.44
C THR A 384 30.00 -25.68 1.31
N THR A 385 29.51 -24.72 2.10
CA THR A 385 28.31 -24.84 2.95
C THR A 385 27.03 -24.33 2.26
N GLN A 386 27.08 -24.06 0.94
CA GLN A 386 25.90 -23.70 0.17
C GLN A 386 25.22 -24.95 -0.43
N PRO A 387 23.89 -24.99 -0.53
CA PRO A 387 23.24 -25.96 -1.39
C PRO A 387 23.60 -25.63 -2.83
N LEU A 388 24.42 -26.48 -3.46
CA LEU A 388 24.62 -26.47 -4.91
C LEU A 388 23.29 -26.75 -5.60
N TYR A 389 22.72 -25.75 -6.27
CA TYR A 389 21.90 -25.98 -7.46
C TYR A 389 22.86 -26.41 -8.58
N CYS A 390 23.18 -27.70 -8.65
CA CYS A 390 23.90 -28.26 -9.80
C CYS A 390 22.90 -28.55 -10.93
N SER A 391 22.87 -27.66 -11.93
CA SER A 391 22.37 -28.00 -13.26
C SER A 391 23.35 -28.99 -13.92
N GLY A 392 22.88 -30.20 -14.23
CA GLY A 392 23.60 -31.13 -15.10
C GLY A 392 23.84 -32.51 -14.47
N ARG A 393 22.97 -33.46 -14.86
CA ARG A 393 23.04 -34.93 -14.69
C ARG A 393 22.87 -35.47 -13.26
N ARG A 394 21.60 -35.80 -12.94
CA ARG A 394 21.08 -36.82 -12.02
C ARG A 394 21.75 -36.98 -10.64
N CYS A 395 21.04 -36.51 -9.61
CA CYS A 395 20.70 -37.28 -8.40
C CYS A 395 19.50 -36.61 -7.69
N VAL A 396 18.32 -37.19 -7.88
CA VAL A 396 17.06 -36.82 -7.23
C VAL A 396 17.00 -37.56 -5.89
N LEU A 397 16.71 -36.87 -4.78
CA LEU A 397 16.23 -37.52 -3.57
C LEU A 397 14.71 -37.54 -3.59
N SER A 398 14.14 -38.72 -3.31
CA SER A 398 12.69 -38.94 -3.31
C SER A 398 12.01 -38.22 -2.13
N PRO A 399 10.70 -37.87 -2.24
CA PRO A 399 9.92 -37.22 -1.17
C PRO A 399 9.73 -38.01 0.14
N ARG A 400 10.44 -39.13 0.36
CA ARG A 400 10.32 -39.95 1.58
C ARG A 400 11.27 -39.52 2.71
N ASP A 401 12.35 -38.80 2.44
CA ASP A 401 13.40 -38.55 3.45
C ASP A 401 13.22 -37.24 4.27
N GLU A 402 12.25 -36.39 3.93
CA GLU A 402 11.95 -35.17 4.72
C GLU A 402 11.13 -35.45 5.99
N ARG A 403 10.59 -36.66 6.17
CA ARG A 403 9.70 -36.98 7.31
C ARG A 403 10.41 -37.29 8.64
N ASN A 404 11.73 -37.44 8.66
CA ASN A 404 12.45 -37.87 9.88
C ASN A 404 13.25 -36.75 10.57
N LEU A 405 12.96 -35.48 10.30
CA LEU A 405 13.63 -34.33 10.93
C LEU A 405 12.67 -33.21 11.37
N VAL A 406 11.41 -33.55 11.68
CA VAL A 406 10.52 -32.69 12.47
C VAL A 406 10.69 -33.01 13.94
#